data_AF-A0A0F5IYB4-F1
#
_entry.id   AF-A0A0F5IYB4-F1
#
_cell.length_a   1.000
_cell.length_b   1.000
_cell.length_c   1.000
_cell.angle_alpha   90.00
_cell.angle_beta   90.00
_cell.angle_gamma   90.00
#
_symmetry.space_group_name_H-M   'P 1'
#
loop_
_entity.id
_entity.type
_entity.pdbx_description
1 polymer ?
#
loop_
_entity_poly.entity_id
_entity_poly.type
_entity_poly.pdbx_seq_one_letter_code
_entity_poly.pdbx_strand_id
1 'polypeptide(L)'
;MKIQFEIKEKLPEIIAEIRHSDKWQTKVVEKTPALERVTIKDPNYDSEACVEIWEHEIHIRTAWSNYTYRVFEQGNTNWCEYIGAYRGLLEQTLLPTLTPKMNILDSVVVESSLTGNKKETLRTYSTENLKLKNFRRGNFKAEYNVTSPQDHPTVVYDEYIKEGVPMPSPYDKL
;
A
#
# COMPACT_ATOMS: atom_id res chain seq x y z
N MET A 1 1.35 10.97 -0.48
CA MET A 1 1.79 10.84 0.92
C MET A 1 2.96 9.88 0.93
N LYS A 2 4.03 10.20 1.67
CA LYS A 2 5.18 9.35 1.91
C LYS A 2 5.23 8.97 3.38
N ILE A 3 5.34 7.68 3.67
CA ILE A 3 5.38 7.14 5.03
C ILE A 3 6.40 6.01 5.10
N GLN A 4 7.05 5.88 6.25
CA GLN A 4 7.97 4.79 6.55
C GLN A 4 7.53 4.07 7.82
N PHE A 5 7.58 2.74 7.80
CA PHE A 5 7.29 1.91 8.96
C PHE A 5 8.10 0.62 8.92
N GLU A 6 8.43 0.11 10.10
CA GLU A 6 9.12 -1.17 10.26
C GLU A 6 8.12 -2.32 10.06
N ILE A 7 8.55 -3.38 9.37
CA ILE A 7 7.74 -4.57 9.07
C ILE A 7 8.27 -5.82 9.78
N LYS A 8 7.40 -6.81 9.96
CA LYS A 8 7.75 -8.09 10.62
C LYS A 8 8.50 -9.03 9.69
N GLU A 9 8.15 -9.01 8.41
CA GLU A 9 8.65 -9.93 7.39
C GLU A 9 10.09 -9.61 6.99
N LYS A 10 10.81 -10.65 6.58
CA LYS A 10 12.16 -10.54 6.02
C LYS A 10 12.15 -10.47 4.50
N LEU A 11 13.16 -9.82 3.91
CA LEU A 11 13.30 -9.75 2.44
C LEU A 11 13.16 -11.14 1.77
N PRO A 12 13.78 -12.23 2.25
CA PRO A 12 13.60 -13.55 1.63
C PRO A 12 12.17 -14.09 1.69
N GLU A 13 11.42 -13.79 2.75
CA GLU A 13 10.02 -14.21 2.92
C GLU A 13 9.13 -13.48 1.92
N ILE A 14 9.33 -12.17 1.78
CA ILE A 14 8.62 -11.32 0.82
C ILE A 14 8.93 -11.76 -0.61
N ILE A 15 10.21 -12.04 -0.92
CA ILE A 15 10.62 -12.54 -2.23
C ILE A 15 9.98 -13.90 -2.53
N ALA A 16 9.90 -14.80 -1.55
CA ALA A 16 9.25 -16.09 -1.71
C ALA A 16 7.75 -15.92 -2.03
N GLU A 17 7.06 -15.03 -1.32
CA GLU A 17 5.65 -14.71 -1.58
C GLU A 17 5.44 -14.07 -2.95
N ILE A 18 6.30 -13.13 -3.37
CA ILE A 18 6.25 -12.53 -4.73
C ILE A 18 6.32 -13.63 -5.79
N ARG A 19 7.19 -14.62 -5.62
CA ARG A 19 7.38 -15.71 -6.59
C ARG A 19 6.26 -16.76 -6.53
N HIS A 20 5.69 -16.98 -5.36
CA HIS A 20 4.69 -18.01 -5.10
C HIS A 20 3.60 -17.46 -4.17
N SER A 21 2.46 -17.12 -4.74
CA SER A 21 1.29 -16.70 -3.99
C SER A 21 0.02 -17.24 -4.61
N ASP A 22 -0.98 -17.54 -3.79
CA ASP A 22 -2.34 -17.86 -4.25
C ASP A 22 -3.11 -16.57 -4.62
N LYS A 23 -2.59 -15.40 -4.27
CA LYS A 23 -3.22 -14.08 -4.52
C LYS A 23 -3.10 -13.62 -5.98
N TRP A 24 -2.03 -13.99 -6.67
CA TRP A 24 -1.71 -13.47 -8.00
C TRP A 24 -0.94 -14.48 -8.83
N GLN A 25 -0.88 -14.21 -10.13
CA GLN A 25 0.03 -14.89 -11.03
C GLN A 25 1.31 -14.06 -11.19
N THR A 26 2.46 -14.70 -11.01
CA THR A 26 3.77 -14.07 -11.17
C THR A 26 4.36 -14.40 -12.54
N LYS A 27 4.81 -13.37 -13.25
CA LYS A 27 5.50 -13.49 -14.55
C LYS A 27 6.87 -12.85 -14.45
N VAL A 28 7.93 -13.61 -14.72
CA VAL A 28 9.28 -13.05 -14.82
C VAL A 28 9.42 -12.28 -16.13
N VAL A 29 9.83 -11.01 -16.03
CA VAL A 29 10.03 -10.10 -17.17
C VAL A 29 11.51 -9.99 -17.51
N GLU A 30 12.35 -9.87 -16.49
CA GLU A 30 13.79 -9.76 -16.63
C GLU A 30 14.47 -10.52 -15.49
N LYS A 31 15.56 -11.23 -15.78
CA LYS A 31 16.37 -11.89 -14.76
C LYS A 31 17.85 -11.76 -15.10
N THR A 32 18.53 -10.93 -14.33
CA THR A 32 19.97 -10.72 -14.38
C THR A 32 20.58 -11.09 -13.02
N PRO A 33 21.92 -11.20 -12.90
CA PRO A 33 22.55 -11.42 -11.60
C PRO A 33 22.28 -10.32 -10.56
N ALA A 34 22.03 -9.07 -11.00
CA ALA A 34 21.85 -7.92 -10.11
C ALA A 34 20.38 -7.55 -9.86
N LEU A 35 19.47 -8.01 -10.72
CA LEU A 35 18.06 -7.62 -10.72
C LEU A 35 17.18 -8.75 -11.28
N GLU A 36 16.12 -9.06 -10.57
CA GLU A 36 14.99 -9.84 -11.09
C GLU A 36 13.75 -8.94 -11.14
N ARG A 37 13.23 -8.67 -12.34
CA ARG A 37 11.97 -7.94 -12.53
C ARG A 37 10.85 -8.92 -12.83
N VAL A 38 9.77 -8.84 -12.06
CA VAL A 38 8.56 -9.64 -12.25
C VAL A 38 7.33 -8.75 -12.30
N THR A 39 6.28 -9.23 -12.95
CA THR A 39 4.93 -8.67 -12.86
C THR A 39 4.08 -9.62 -12.04
N ILE A 40 3.33 -9.07 -11.07
CA ILE A 40 2.27 -9.79 -10.36
C ILE A 40 0.91 -9.28 -10.86
N LYS A 41 0.02 -10.20 -11.22
CA LYS A 41 -1.30 -9.88 -11.77
C LYS A 41 -2.41 -10.61 -11.03
N ASP A 42 -3.46 -9.88 -10.66
CA ASP A 42 -4.66 -10.48 -10.08
C ASP A 42 -5.35 -11.38 -11.13
N PRO A 43 -5.73 -12.63 -10.80
CA PRO A 43 -6.40 -13.50 -11.76
C PRO A 43 -7.85 -13.09 -12.05
N ASN A 44 -8.50 -12.34 -11.16
CA ASN A 44 -9.91 -11.98 -11.21
C ASN A 44 -10.14 -10.52 -11.63
N TYR A 45 -9.16 -9.65 -11.41
CA TYR A 45 -9.24 -8.22 -11.70
C TYR A 45 -8.12 -7.78 -12.65
N ASP A 46 -8.33 -6.70 -13.41
CA ASP A 46 -7.28 -6.15 -14.27
C ASP A 46 -6.28 -5.27 -13.50
N SER A 47 -5.86 -5.74 -12.33
CA SER A 47 -4.87 -5.10 -11.49
C SER A 47 -3.52 -5.80 -11.65
N GLU A 48 -2.46 -5.03 -11.81
CA GLU A 48 -1.09 -5.54 -11.82
C GLU A 48 -0.13 -4.61 -11.08
N ALA A 49 0.99 -5.19 -10.65
CA ALA A 49 2.14 -4.45 -10.15
C ALA A 49 3.44 -5.00 -10.75
N CYS A 50 4.36 -4.08 -11.02
CA CYS A 50 5.74 -4.40 -11.39
C CYS A 50 6.58 -4.46 -10.11
N VAL A 51 7.37 -5.51 -9.96
CA VAL A 51 8.24 -5.74 -8.82
C VAL A 51 9.68 -5.92 -9.30
N GLU A 52 10.58 -5.13 -8.74
CA GLU A 52 12.02 -5.20 -8.96
C GLU A 52 12.69 -5.70 -7.69
N ILE A 53 13.32 -6.87 -7.77
CA ILE A 53 14.01 -7.53 -6.67
C ILE A 53 15.51 -7.31 -6.87
N TRP A 54 16.08 -6.51 -5.97
CA TRP A 54 17.51 -6.22 -5.88
C TRP A 54 18.14 -7.03 -4.74
N GLU A 55 19.46 -6.96 -4.60
CA GLU A 55 20.20 -7.71 -3.57
C GLU A 55 19.78 -7.36 -2.14
N HIS A 56 19.47 -6.09 -1.87
CA HIS A 56 19.17 -5.58 -0.52
C HIS A 56 17.83 -4.83 -0.41
N GLU A 57 17.05 -4.78 -1.49
CA GLU A 57 15.77 -4.09 -1.49
C GLU A 57 14.82 -4.60 -2.57
N ILE A 58 13.53 -4.34 -2.38
CA ILE A 58 12.45 -4.69 -3.30
C ILE A 58 11.69 -3.41 -3.62
N HIS A 59 11.54 -3.09 -4.89
CA HIS A 59 10.70 -1.99 -5.34
C HIS A 59 9.44 -2.53 -5.98
N ILE A 60 8.29 -2.01 -5.59
CA ILE A 60 6.99 -2.38 -6.16
C ILE A 60 6.31 -1.13 -6.69
N ARG A 61 5.79 -1.20 -7.92
CA ARG A 61 5.01 -0.13 -8.55
C ARG A 61 3.69 -0.67 -9.06
N THR A 62 2.58 -0.15 -8.54
CA THR A 62 1.24 -0.49 -9.03
C THR A 62 0.98 0.20 -10.38
N ALA A 63 0.37 -0.49 -11.35
CA ALA A 63 0.19 0.06 -12.70
C ALA A 63 -0.74 1.28 -12.77
N TRP A 64 -1.97 1.17 -12.26
CA TRP A 64 -3.00 2.22 -12.41
C TRP A 64 -2.75 3.43 -11.51
N SER A 65 -2.45 3.17 -10.25
CA SER A 65 -2.37 4.20 -9.22
C SER A 65 -0.99 4.85 -9.13
N ASN A 66 0.02 4.27 -9.79
CA ASN A 66 1.43 4.66 -9.67
C ASN A 66 1.92 4.77 -8.21
N TYR A 67 1.33 4.01 -7.29
CA TYR A 67 1.83 3.90 -5.92
C TYR A 67 3.11 3.09 -5.93
N THR A 68 4.05 3.48 -5.08
CA THR A 68 5.34 2.82 -4.97
C THR A 68 5.59 2.35 -3.55
N TYR A 69 6.14 1.14 -3.44
CA TYR A 69 6.65 0.57 -2.21
C TYR A 69 8.13 0.31 -2.39
N ARG A 70 8.92 0.64 -1.39
CA ARG A 70 10.33 0.25 -1.29
C ARG A 70 10.52 -0.48 0.03
N VAL A 71 10.84 -1.76 -0.06
CA VAL A 71 11.15 -2.59 1.10
C VAL A 71 12.66 -2.78 1.16
N PHE A 72 13.28 -2.46 2.29
CA PHE A 72 14.73 -2.48 2.42
C PHE A 72 15.15 -2.90 3.82
N GLU A 73 16.36 -3.45 3.92
CA GLU A 73 16.97 -3.78 5.20
C GLU A 73 17.74 -2.57 5.76
N GLN A 74 17.52 -2.27 7.03
CA GLN A 74 18.27 -1.27 7.77
C GLN A 74 18.70 -1.86 9.11
N GLY A 75 19.99 -2.15 9.26
CA GLY A 75 20.50 -2.88 10.43
C GLY A 75 19.93 -4.30 10.49
N ASN A 76 19.28 -4.65 11.59
CA ASN A 76 18.65 -5.97 11.78
C ASN A 76 17.12 -5.93 11.56
N THR A 77 16.61 -4.89 10.89
CA THR A 77 15.18 -4.60 10.76
C THR A 77 14.83 -4.30 9.31
N ASN A 78 13.66 -4.75 8.86
CA ASN A 78 13.16 -4.44 7.54
C ASN A 78 12.15 -3.32 7.61
N TRP A 79 12.23 -2.42 6.64
CA TRP A 79 11.41 -1.22 6.56
C TRP A 79 10.66 -1.20 5.25
N CYS A 80 9.46 -0.62 5.29
CA CYS A 80 8.68 -0.29 4.11
C CYS A 80 8.54 1.22 4.02
N GLU A 81 8.95 1.78 2.88
CA GLU A 81 8.58 3.12 2.45
C GLU A 81 7.43 3.02 1.44
N TYR A 82 6.34 3.73 1.70
CA TYR A 82 5.20 3.83 0.80
C TYR A 82 5.04 5.26 0.32
N ILE A 83 4.87 5.44 -1.00
CA ILE A 83 4.48 6.69 -1.63
C ILE A 83 3.20 6.46 -2.43
N GLY A 84 2.12 7.12 -2.02
CA GLY A 84 0.84 7.03 -2.70
C GLY A 84 -0.30 7.72 -1.96
N ALA A 85 -1.53 7.30 -2.25
CA ALA A 85 -2.71 7.78 -1.56
C ALA A 85 -2.88 7.07 -0.21
N TYR A 86 -3.50 7.74 0.77
CA TYR A 86 -3.81 7.14 2.06
C TYR A 86 -4.67 5.87 1.94
N ARG A 87 -5.67 5.87 1.05
CA ARG A 87 -6.51 4.69 0.75
C ARG A 87 -5.69 3.48 0.31
N GLY A 88 -4.79 3.72 -0.65
CA GLY A 88 -3.98 2.69 -1.27
C GLY A 88 -3.09 1.97 -0.27
N LEU A 89 -2.68 2.63 0.81
CA LEU A 89 -1.91 1.97 1.86
C LEU A 89 -2.73 0.96 2.66
N LEU A 90 -4.00 1.26 2.91
CA LEU A 90 -4.86 0.48 3.81
C LEU A 90 -5.64 -0.62 3.11
N GLU A 91 -5.92 -0.46 1.82
CA GLU A 91 -6.83 -1.34 1.08
C GLU A 91 -6.13 -2.23 0.05
N GLN A 92 -4.79 -2.23 0.02
CA GLN A 92 -4.08 -2.97 -1.01
C GLN A 92 -4.10 -4.48 -0.79
N THR A 93 -4.74 -5.18 -1.72
CA THR A 93 -4.90 -6.64 -1.70
C THR A 93 -3.92 -7.36 -2.65
N LEU A 94 -3.45 -6.66 -3.69
CA LEU A 94 -2.55 -7.22 -4.71
C LEU A 94 -1.07 -6.95 -4.40
N LEU A 95 -0.64 -7.16 -3.16
CA LEU A 95 0.76 -7.00 -2.76
C LEU A 95 1.21 -8.08 -1.76
N PRO A 96 2.53 -8.30 -1.64
CA PRO A 96 3.11 -9.09 -0.56
C PRO A 96 2.64 -8.62 0.81
N THR A 97 2.68 -9.54 1.76
CA THR A 97 2.33 -9.28 3.15
C THR A 97 3.40 -8.40 3.77
N LEU A 98 2.99 -7.21 4.22
CA LEU A 98 3.86 -6.21 4.84
C LEU A 98 3.25 -5.78 6.17
N THR A 99 3.47 -6.57 7.21
CA THR A 99 2.84 -6.37 8.51
C THR A 99 3.63 -5.35 9.33
N PRO A 100 3.04 -4.18 9.68
CA PRO A 100 3.70 -3.21 10.56
C PRO A 100 4.04 -3.83 11.93
N LYS A 101 5.24 -3.56 12.46
CA LYS A 101 5.61 -3.99 13.82
C LYS A 101 4.86 -3.22 14.90
N MET A 102 4.57 -1.96 14.64
CA MET A 102 3.78 -1.07 15.50
C MET A 102 2.49 -0.68 14.80
N ASN A 103 1.59 -0.01 15.52
CA ASN A 103 0.39 0.53 14.89
C ASN A 103 0.76 1.52 13.78
N ILE A 104 0.30 1.25 12.55
CA ILE A 104 0.63 2.06 11.37
C ILE A 104 0.11 3.50 11.50
N LEU A 105 -0.96 3.72 12.28
CA LEU A 105 -1.49 5.06 12.55
C LEU A 105 -0.50 5.95 13.29
N ASP A 106 0.42 5.35 14.04
CA ASP A 106 1.44 6.08 14.81
C ASP A 106 2.74 6.24 13.99
N SER A 107 2.79 5.71 12.77
CA SER A 107 3.92 5.88 11.86
C SER A 107 3.97 7.30 11.30
N VAL A 108 5.20 7.80 11.09
CA VAL A 108 5.42 9.18 10.66
C VAL A 108 5.23 9.31 9.15
N VAL A 109 4.33 10.20 8.75
CA VAL A 109 4.22 10.71 7.40
C VAL A 109 5.35 11.72 7.19
N VAL A 110 6.30 11.37 6.32
CA VAL A 110 7.52 12.13 6.08
C VAL A 110 7.27 13.28 5.11
N GLU A 111 6.41 13.06 4.11
CA GLU A 111 6.04 14.06 3.11
C GLU A 111 4.56 13.93 2.72
N SER A 112 3.88 15.06 2.56
CA SER A 112 2.43 15.10 2.38
C SER A 112 2.02 16.26 1.49
N SER A 113 1.12 16.01 0.53
CA SER A 113 0.50 17.09 -0.25
C SER A 113 -0.50 17.92 0.57
N LEU A 114 -0.96 17.41 1.71
CA LEU A 114 -1.94 18.07 2.58
C LEU A 114 -1.27 19.00 3.60
N THR A 115 -0.12 18.57 4.12
CA THR A 115 0.56 19.21 5.25
C THR A 115 2.00 19.64 4.92
N GLY A 116 2.45 19.42 3.69
CA GLY A 116 3.80 19.75 3.21
C GLY A 116 4.86 18.82 3.81
N ASN A 117 5.95 19.43 4.28
CA ASN A 117 7.07 18.74 4.94
C ASN A 117 6.90 18.61 6.46
N LYS A 118 5.68 18.83 6.98
CA LYS A 118 5.39 18.62 8.40
C LYS A 118 5.39 17.12 8.69
N LYS A 119 6.30 16.70 9.56
CA LYS A 119 6.37 15.33 10.06
C LYS A 119 5.28 15.14 11.11
N GLU A 120 4.21 14.48 10.72
CA GLU A 120 3.04 14.18 11.55
C GLU A 120 2.75 12.68 11.50
N THR A 121 1.99 12.16 12.44
CA THR A 121 1.57 10.75 12.41
C THR A 121 0.51 10.53 11.33
N LEU A 122 0.41 9.30 10.83
CA LEU A 122 -0.63 8.89 9.89
C LEU A 122 -2.04 9.16 10.45
N ARG A 123 -2.22 9.05 11.76
CA ARG A 123 -3.44 9.43 12.49
C ARG A 123 -3.82 10.90 12.28
N THR A 124 -2.89 11.82 12.52
CA THR A 124 -3.13 13.26 12.30
C THR A 124 -3.43 13.52 10.83
N TYR A 125 -2.64 12.93 9.92
CA TYR A 125 -2.88 13.02 8.49
C TYR A 125 -4.30 12.54 8.10
N SER A 126 -4.75 11.39 8.64
CA SER A 126 -6.06 10.81 8.35
C SER A 126 -7.21 11.73 8.79
N THR A 127 -7.05 12.37 9.95
CA THR A 127 -8.04 13.30 10.51
C THR A 127 -8.18 14.54 9.62
N GLU A 128 -7.07 15.12 9.18
CA GLU A 128 -7.08 16.26 8.27
C GLU A 128 -7.60 15.89 6.88
N ASN A 129 -7.27 14.69 6.38
CA ASN A 129 -7.79 14.19 5.11
C ASN A 129 -9.32 14.04 5.14
N LEU A 130 -9.87 13.52 6.24
CA LEU A 130 -11.32 13.38 6.44
C LEU A 130 -12.03 14.75 6.48
N LYS A 131 -11.46 15.73 7.19
CA LYS A 131 -11.98 17.11 7.22
C LYS A 131 -12.07 17.69 5.80
N LEU A 132 -11.01 17.54 5.01
CA LEU A 132 -10.98 18.03 3.63
C LEU A 132 -12.01 17.31 2.74
N LYS A 133 -12.16 15.99 2.89
CA LYS A 133 -13.17 15.20 2.15
C LYS A 133 -14.59 15.66 2.47
N ASN A 134 -14.89 15.88 3.76
CA ASN A 134 -16.19 16.37 4.20
C ASN A 134 -16.46 17.80 3.69
N PHE A 135 -15.45 18.67 3.70
CA PHE A 135 -15.53 20.01 3.11
C PHE A 135 -15.84 19.95 1.60
N ARG A 136 -15.13 19.10 0.84
CA ARG A 136 -15.39 18.92 -0.60
C ARG A 136 -16.81 18.42 -0.86
N ARG A 137 -17.27 17.40 -0.13
CA ARG A 137 -18.63 16.85 -0.27
C ARG A 137 -19.72 17.87 0.06
N GLY A 138 -19.48 18.73 1.05
CA GLY A 138 -20.40 19.81 1.42
C GLY A 138 -20.55 20.88 0.34
N ASN A 139 -19.48 21.15 -0.42
CA ASN A 139 -19.42 22.27 -1.36
C ASN A 139 -19.56 21.86 -2.85
N PHE A 140 -19.25 20.61 -3.22
CA PHE A 140 -19.22 20.14 -4.61
C PHE A 140 -19.93 18.78 -4.74
N LYS A 141 -21.25 18.79 -4.94
CA LYS A 141 -22.10 17.57 -4.94
C LYS A 141 -22.11 16.77 -6.25
N ALA A 142 -21.56 17.28 -7.36
CA ALA A 142 -21.83 16.75 -8.69
C ALA A 142 -20.85 15.67 -9.22
N GLU A 143 -19.74 15.37 -8.54
CA GLU A 143 -18.64 14.57 -9.14
C GLU A 143 -18.53 13.10 -8.68
N TYR A 144 -19.46 12.57 -7.87
CA TYR A 144 -19.24 11.29 -7.17
C TYR A 144 -19.74 10.00 -7.86
N ASN A 145 -20.29 10.06 -9.07
CA ASN A 145 -20.86 8.89 -9.75
C ASN A 145 -20.01 8.38 -10.93
N VAL A 146 -18.72 8.11 -10.70
CA VAL A 146 -17.87 7.45 -11.73
C VAL A 146 -16.99 6.39 -11.06
N THR A 147 -17.56 5.23 -10.75
CA THR A 147 -16.80 3.99 -10.51
C THR A 147 -17.23 2.97 -11.54
N SER A 148 -16.26 2.39 -12.26
CA SER A 148 -16.54 1.34 -13.24
C SER A 148 -16.88 0.04 -12.49
N PRO A 149 -17.84 -0.78 -12.96
CA PRO A 149 -18.16 -2.09 -12.36
C PRO A 149 -16.97 -3.07 -12.31
N GLN A 150 -15.90 -2.79 -13.04
CA GLN A 150 -14.68 -3.59 -13.14
C GLN A 150 -13.62 -3.19 -12.10
N ASP A 151 -13.81 -2.07 -11.40
CA ASP A 151 -12.91 -1.63 -10.33
C ASP A 151 -13.22 -2.39 -9.02
N HIS A 152 -12.18 -2.59 -8.19
CA HIS A 152 -12.36 -3.18 -6.86
C HIS A 152 -13.46 -2.46 -6.05
N PRO A 153 -14.30 -3.20 -5.29
CA PRO A 153 -15.38 -2.62 -4.52
C PRO A 153 -14.86 -1.57 -3.53
N THR A 154 -15.37 -0.35 -3.65
CA THR A 154 -15.00 0.83 -2.87
C THR A 154 -15.60 0.77 -1.47
N VAL A 155 -15.25 -0.22 -0.64
CA VAL A 155 -15.74 -0.29 0.76
C VAL A 155 -15.17 0.91 1.54
N VAL A 156 -16.05 1.62 2.25
CA VAL A 156 -15.84 3.00 2.70
C VAL A 156 -15.27 3.05 4.13
N TYR A 157 -14.00 3.45 4.24
CA TYR A 157 -13.36 4.38 5.20
C TYR A 157 -13.74 4.54 6.68
N ASP A 158 -14.98 4.32 7.13
CA ASP A 158 -15.37 4.76 8.49
C ASP A 158 -15.02 3.74 9.59
N GLU A 159 -14.71 2.49 9.20
CA GLU A 159 -14.39 1.42 10.15
C GLU A 159 -12.91 1.44 10.61
N TYR A 160 -11.98 1.87 9.75
CA TYR A 160 -10.53 1.84 10.01
C TYR A 160 -9.98 3.04 10.80
N ILE A 161 -10.84 4.03 11.08
CA ILE A 161 -10.49 5.20 11.92
C ILE A 161 -10.64 4.86 13.42
N LYS A 162 -11.21 3.70 13.76
CA LYS A 162 -11.40 3.27 15.16
C LYS A 162 -10.12 2.60 15.69
N GLU A 163 -9.63 3.10 16.81
CA GLU A 163 -8.47 2.53 17.51
C GLU A 163 -8.68 1.05 17.86
N GLY A 164 -7.62 0.24 17.71
CA GLY A 164 -7.59 -1.15 18.16
C GLY A 164 -8.16 -2.17 17.18
N VAL A 165 -8.55 -1.78 15.97
CA VAL A 165 -8.96 -2.73 14.92
C VAL A 165 -7.70 -3.15 14.14
N PRO A 166 -7.32 -4.44 14.12
CA PRO A 166 -6.26 -4.92 13.24
C PRO A 166 -6.64 -4.67 11.79
N MET A 167 -5.65 -4.40 10.93
CA MET A 167 -5.87 -4.41 9.47
C MET A 167 -6.58 -5.72 9.13
N PRO A 168 -7.76 -5.68 8.48
CA PRO A 168 -8.49 -6.89 8.18
C PRO A 168 -7.65 -7.77 7.27
N SER A 169 -7.70 -9.08 7.52
CA SER A 169 -7.24 -10.01 6.50
C SER A 169 -8.13 -9.81 5.26
N PRO A 170 -7.58 -9.78 4.03
CA PRO A 170 -8.37 -9.74 2.80
C PRO A 170 -9.40 -10.88 2.70
N TYR A 171 -9.29 -11.89 3.57
CA TYR A 171 -10.06 -13.13 3.56
C TYR A 171 -11.09 -13.25 4.68
N ASP A 172 -11.26 -12.24 5.56
CA ASP A 172 -12.27 -12.29 6.63
C ASP A 172 -13.70 -11.99 6.12
N LYS A 173 -13.94 -12.08 4.81
CA LYS A 173 -15.25 -11.90 4.16
C LYS A 173 -15.63 -13.09 3.26
N LEU A 174 -15.46 -14.29 3.78
CA LEU A 174 -16.17 -15.49 3.29
C LEU A 174 -17.38 -15.77 4.20
#